data_AF-A0A094AWH6-F1
#
_entry.id   AF-A0A094AWH6-F1
#
_cell.length_a   1.000
_cell.length_b   1.000
_cell.length_c   1.000
_cell.angle_alpha   90.00
_cell.angle_beta   90.00
_cell.angle_gamma   90.00
#
_symmetry.space_group_name_H-M   'P 1'
#
loop_
_entity.id
_entity.type
_entity.pdbx_description
1 polymer ?
#
loop_
_entity_poly.entity_id
_entity_poly.type
_entity_poly.pdbx_seq_one_letter_code
_entity_poly.pdbx_strand_id
1 'polypeptide(L)'
;MAKRKPTLTLVEMEKKLGYRIDSSNYPEESVKRFYSDLRPVPSSVYERTKAEFEEHEKQRFAKADDIILEEMLPDSDIIDHGLETVIFTRRTHVGFYTFAVDIHYGFGFDLHLLLTKNEAFRAMTVPKLQVDTIHGLDSMFFKLPKELRDKIYAFALPAGEWQIEDVDSFNELIFAKGIGDPSGFYFSPSSHAMLRVNRQMRQEALCLAYRQMVFHLDDMDDLIKLLIAIGDIGRDNIESLELAWHSGTDLQCQWAEAPGPNGHSLTLPTLHVAKCVQLLKHCKRLRYLRLYFESDIILGMSPGAYKADPGICELSSIRGIRRVDICDSNNTPLEHSDFVEWLKEEMESSNEAEKDKIGFGKQ
;
A
#
# COMPACT_ATOMS: atom_id res chain seq x y z
N MET A 1 -6.21 -23.34 24.85
CA MET A 1 -4.78 -23.64 24.70
C MET A 1 -4.53 -24.08 23.26
N ALA A 2 -4.04 -23.17 22.41
CA ALA A 2 -3.62 -23.54 21.06
C ALA A 2 -2.38 -24.43 21.17
N LYS A 3 -2.44 -25.66 20.66
CA LYS A 3 -1.27 -26.56 20.62
C LYS A 3 -0.20 -25.89 19.74
N ARG A 4 0.98 -25.59 20.28
CA ARG A 4 2.14 -25.15 19.48
C ARG A 4 2.35 -26.19 18.38
N LYS A 5 2.17 -25.79 17.12
CA LYS A 5 2.51 -26.65 15.97
C LYS A 5 3.99 -27.04 16.11
N PRO A 6 4.37 -28.31 15.94
CA PRO A 6 5.77 -28.71 16.02
C PRO A 6 6.57 -27.94 14.97
N THR A 7 7.67 -27.33 15.39
CA THR A 7 8.62 -26.63 14.53
C THR A 7 9.26 -27.65 13.59
N LEU A 8 8.90 -27.62 12.30
CA LEU A 8 9.50 -28.49 11.31
C LEU A 8 10.98 -28.11 11.12
N THR A 9 11.81 -29.12 10.96
CA THR A 9 13.21 -28.93 10.59
C THR A 9 13.34 -28.51 9.13
N LEU A 10 14.45 -27.86 8.78
CA LEU A 10 14.74 -27.45 7.40
C LEU A 10 14.62 -28.62 6.42
N VAL A 11 15.21 -29.77 6.77
CA VAL A 11 15.20 -30.98 5.93
C VAL A 11 13.78 -31.52 5.72
N GLU A 12 12.91 -31.45 6.74
CA GLU A 12 11.51 -31.86 6.60
C GLU A 12 10.72 -30.93 5.68
N MET A 13 10.97 -29.62 5.74
CA MET A 13 10.34 -28.65 4.85
C MET A 13 10.81 -28.83 3.40
N GLU A 14 12.12 -28.93 3.16
CA GLU A 14 12.68 -29.20 1.83
C GLU A 14 12.16 -30.51 1.23
N LYS A 15 12.05 -31.56 2.05
CA LYS A 15 11.51 -32.86 1.62
C LYS A 15 10.04 -32.75 1.19
N LYS A 16 9.25 -31.91 1.88
CA LYS A 16 7.84 -31.67 1.51
C LYS A 16 7.70 -30.77 0.30
N LEU A 17 8.57 -29.78 0.14
CA LEU A 17 8.64 -28.89 -1.02
C LEU A 17 9.13 -29.61 -2.28
N GLY A 18 9.96 -30.63 -2.13
CA GLY A 18 10.53 -31.39 -3.25
C GLY A 18 11.77 -30.74 -3.88
N TYR A 19 12.24 -29.63 -3.34
CA TYR A 19 13.45 -28.93 -3.77
C TYR A 19 14.17 -28.31 -2.56
N ARG A 20 15.44 -27.96 -2.77
CA ARG A 20 16.24 -27.22 -1.79
C ARG A 20 16.30 -25.76 -2.16
N ILE A 21 16.35 -24.90 -1.16
CA ILE A 21 16.53 -23.47 -1.38
C ILE A 21 18.01 -23.18 -1.44
N ASP A 22 18.48 -22.82 -2.64
CA ASP A 22 19.82 -22.31 -2.82
C ASP A 22 19.88 -20.83 -2.41
N SER A 23 20.82 -20.50 -1.53
CA SER A 23 21.16 -19.12 -1.18
C SER A 23 21.49 -18.27 -2.41
N SER A 24 22.00 -18.86 -3.50
CA SER A 24 22.33 -18.13 -4.74
C SER A 24 21.10 -17.62 -5.51
N ASN A 25 19.92 -18.16 -5.24
CA ASN A 25 18.69 -17.81 -5.94
C ASN A 25 17.97 -16.60 -5.32
N TYR A 26 18.48 -16.09 -4.21
CA TYR A 26 17.95 -14.93 -3.51
C TYR A 26 18.81 -13.69 -3.77
N PRO A 27 18.24 -12.48 -3.65
CA PRO A 27 18.91 -11.24 -4.01
C PRO A 27 20.21 -11.05 -3.20
N GLU A 28 21.16 -10.31 -3.78
CA GLU A 28 22.29 -9.77 -3.03
C GLU A 28 21.79 -9.06 -1.77
N GLU A 29 22.49 -9.26 -0.65
CA GLU A 29 22.16 -8.64 0.65
C GLU A 29 22.15 -7.10 0.60
N SER A 30 22.66 -6.51 -0.48
CA SER A 30 22.72 -5.06 -0.71
C SER A 30 21.35 -4.40 -0.91
N VAL A 31 20.33 -5.13 -1.40
CA VAL A 31 18.99 -4.58 -1.67
C VAL A 31 17.96 -5.21 -0.74
N LYS A 32 17.42 -4.41 0.19
CA LYS A 32 16.36 -4.86 1.10
C LYS A 32 15.06 -5.10 0.34
N ARG A 33 14.69 -6.37 0.18
CA ARG A 33 13.43 -6.80 -0.46
C ARG A 33 12.36 -7.14 0.57
N PHE A 34 11.11 -7.07 0.12
CA PHE A 34 9.93 -7.42 0.89
C PHE A 34 9.07 -8.43 0.14
N TYR A 35 8.28 -9.23 0.85
CA TYR A 35 7.17 -9.96 0.24
C TYR A 35 6.01 -9.00 -0.07
N SER A 36 4.96 -9.49 -0.72
CA SER A 36 3.77 -8.68 -1.07
C SER A 36 3.02 -8.14 0.15
N ASP A 37 3.11 -8.82 1.28
CA ASP A 37 2.61 -8.35 2.58
C ASP A 37 3.53 -7.33 3.28
N LEU A 38 4.58 -6.88 2.58
CA LEU A 38 5.60 -5.93 3.05
C LEU A 38 6.47 -6.41 4.22
N ARG A 39 6.46 -7.72 4.53
CA ARG A 39 7.44 -8.31 5.45
C ARG A 39 8.82 -8.40 4.79
N PRO A 40 9.91 -8.04 5.47
CA PRO A 40 11.26 -8.18 4.94
C PRO A 40 11.56 -9.63 4.55
N VAL A 41 12.19 -9.82 3.39
CA VAL A 41 12.71 -11.13 3.01
C VAL A 41 13.88 -11.46 3.95
N PRO A 42 13.79 -12.54 4.76
CA PRO A 42 14.81 -12.85 5.76
C PRO A 42 16.13 -13.24 5.09
N SER A 43 17.26 -13.06 5.78
CA SER A 43 18.57 -13.56 5.32
C SER A 43 18.75 -15.05 5.58
N SER A 44 18.10 -15.58 6.62
CA SER A 44 18.17 -16.98 7.02
C SER A 44 17.52 -17.91 5.99
N VAL A 45 18.29 -18.92 5.54
CA VAL A 45 17.77 -19.98 4.67
C VAL A 45 16.57 -20.67 5.32
N TYR A 46 16.60 -20.89 6.63
CA TYR A 46 15.49 -21.53 7.36
C TYR A 46 14.17 -20.76 7.21
N GLU A 47 14.19 -19.45 7.46
CA GLU A 47 12.98 -18.63 7.38
C GLU A 47 12.49 -18.49 5.93
N ARG A 48 13.41 -18.46 4.94
CA ARG A 48 13.04 -18.53 3.51
C ARG A 48 12.37 -19.86 3.16
N THR A 49 12.91 -20.99 3.64
CA THR A 49 12.29 -22.31 3.48
C THR A 49 10.93 -22.39 4.13
N LYS A 50 10.78 -21.77 5.29
CA LYS A 50 9.50 -21.70 5.98
C LYS A 50 8.48 -20.88 5.20
N ALA A 51 8.85 -19.72 4.64
CA ALA A 51 7.97 -18.92 3.79
C ALA A 51 7.50 -19.69 2.54
N GLU A 52 8.42 -20.36 1.82
CA GLU A 52 8.10 -21.23 0.69
C GLU A 52 7.17 -22.40 1.10
N PHE A 53 7.37 -22.96 2.29
CA PHE A 53 6.54 -24.03 2.83
C PHE A 53 5.14 -23.55 3.26
N GLU A 54 5.03 -22.35 3.83
CA GLU A 54 3.74 -21.74 4.18
C GLU A 54 2.92 -21.46 2.91
N GLU A 55 3.56 -20.93 1.86
CA GLU A 55 2.93 -20.71 0.56
C GLU A 55 2.51 -22.03 -0.11
N HIS A 56 3.37 -23.07 -0.04
CA HIS A 56 3.02 -24.41 -0.49
C HIS A 56 1.74 -24.95 0.17
N GLU A 57 1.63 -24.81 1.49
CA GLU A 57 0.44 -25.24 2.21
C GLU A 57 -0.78 -24.36 1.87
N LYS A 58 -0.61 -23.05 1.68
CA LYS A 58 -1.68 -22.15 1.24
C LYS A 58 -2.24 -22.59 -0.12
N GLN A 59 -1.37 -22.86 -1.09
CA GLN A 59 -1.78 -23.29 -2.43
C GLN A 59 -2.37 -24.69 -2.47
N ARG A 60 -1.97 -25.60 -1.57
CA ARG A 60 -2.59 -26.94 -1.46
C ARG A 60 -4.08 -26.90 -1.15
N PHE A 61 -4.55 -25.86 -0.47
CA PHE A 61 -5.97 -25.69 -0.15
C PHE A 61 -6.68 -24.71 -1.10
N ALA A 62 -5.94 -24.05 -2.00
CA ALA A 62 -6.52 -23.20 -3.04
C ALA A 62 -7.21 -24.06 -4.12
N LYS A 63 -8.33 -23.55 -4.67
CA LYS A 63 -9.11 -24.26 -5.70
C LYS A 63 -8.30 -24.37 -7.00
N ALA A 64 -8.48 -25.46 -7.72
CA ALA A 64 -7.74 -25.81 -8.95
C ALA A 64 -7.92 -24.86 -10.16
N ASP A 65 -8.73 -23.80 -10.03
CA ASP A 65 -9.01 -22.86 -11.12
C ASP A 65 -7.90 -21.80 -11.32
N ASP A 66 -6.91 -21.72 -10.41
CA ASP A 66 -5.77 -20.80 -10.47
C ASP A 66 -4.47 -21.48 -10.96
N ILE A 67 -4.55 -22.59 -11.71
CA ILE A 67 -3.35 -23.22 -12.30
C ILE A 67 -2.83 -22.32 -13.42
N ILE A 68 -1.87 -21.47 -13.07
CA ILE A 68 -1.12 -20.67 -14.02
C ILE A 68 -0.20 -21.59 -14.81
N LEU A 69 -0.37 -21.61 -16.13
CA LEU A 69 0.58 -22.28 -17.02
C LEU A 69 1.90 -21.51 -16.95
N GLU A 70 2.90 -22.12 -16.30
CA GLU A 70 4.24 -21.56 -16.11
C GLU A 70 4.92 -21.13 -17.43
N GLU A 71 4.48 -21.68 -18.55
CA GLU A 71 4.90 -21.33 -19.92
C GLU A 71 4.45 -19.93 -20.37
N MET A 72 3.55 -19.26 -19.64
CA MET A 72 2.98 -17.96 -20.06
C MET A 72 3.73 -16.73 -19.52
N LEU A 73 4.69 -16.89 -18.60
CA LEU A 73 5.40 -15.76 -18.00
C LEU A 73 6.79 -15.57 -18.62
N PRO A 74 7.11 -14.36 -19.11
CA PRO A 74 8.46 -14.06 -19.58
C PRO A 74 9.45 -14.02 -18.40
N ASP A 75 10.73 -14.25 -18.68
CA ASP A 75 11.78 -14.17 -17.67
C ASP A 75 12.06 -12.72 -17.21
N SER A 76 11.65 -11.74 -18.01
CA SER A 76 11.68 -10.34 -17.63
C SER A 76 10.55 -9.58 -18.32
N ASP A 77 10.00 -8.58 -17.65
CA ASP A 77 9.03 -7.65 -18.22
C ASP A 77 9.24 -6.26 -17.61
N ILE A 78 8.87 -5.22 -18.35
CA ILE A 78 8.98 -3.83 -17.88
C ILE A 78 7.68 -3.11 -18.20
N ILE A 79 7.07 -2.55 -17.16
CA ILE A 79 5.93 -1.64 -17.29
C ILE A 79 6.47 -0.22 -17.12
N ASP A 80 6.35 0.58 -18.17
CA ASP A 80 6.73 1.99 -18.18
C ASP A 80 5.46 2.86 -18.18
N HIS A 81 5.38 3.79 -17.21
CA HIS A 81 4.32 4.79 -17.05
C HIS A 81 4.94 6.15 -16.75
N GLY A 82 5.65 6.70 -17.74
CA GLY A 82 6.17 8.07 -17.72
C GLY A 82 7.44 8.19 -16.87
N LEU A 83 7.29 8.56 -15.60
CA LEU A 83 8.41 8.58 -14.64
C LEU A 83 8.34 7.40 -13.66
N GLU A 84 7.35 6.52 -13.80
CA GLU A 84 7.14 5.34 -12.99
C GLU A 84 7.51 4.11 -13.81
N THR A 85 8.36 3.23 -13.26
CA THR A 85 8.73 1.99 -13.91
C THR A 85 8.60 0.82 -12.94
N VAL A 86 8.04 -0.28 -13.41
CA VAL A 86 7.97 -1.56 -12.69
C VAL A 86 8.72 -2.60 -13.49
N ILE A 87 9.81 -3.11 -12.92
CA ILE A 87 10.70 -4.08 -13.56
C ILE A 87 10.48 -5.44 -12.91
N PHE A 88 10.13 -6.43 -13.72
CA PHE A 88 10.01 -7.82 -13.30
C PHE A 88 11.21 -8.61 -13.80
N THR A 89 11.82 -9.39 -12.92
CA THR A 89 12.94 -10.29 -13.25
C THR A 89 12.71 -11.64 -12.59
N ARG A 90 12.54 -12.68 -13.39
CA ARG A 90 12.51 -14.06 -12.94
C ARG A 90 13.90 -14.49 -12.52
N ARG A 91 14.03 -14.99 -11.29
CA ARG A 91 15.30 -15.39 -10.69
C ARG A 91 15.53 -16.90 -10.75
N THR A 92 14.45 -17.67 -10.64
CA THR A 92 14.49 -19.12 -10.59
C THR A 92 13.21 -19.68 -11.20
N HIS A 93 13.29 -20.87 -11.79
CA HIS A 93 12.11 -21.63 -12.22
C HIS A 93 11.57 -22.53 -11.10
N VAL A 94 12.36 -22.72 -10.04
CA VAL A 94 12.06 -23.56 -8.88
C VAL A 94 11.64 -22.68 -7.70
N GLY A 95 10.55 -23.05 -7.03
CA GLY A 95 9.97 -22.33 -5.89
C GLY A 95 8.69 -21.57 -6.22
N PHE A 96 8.05 -21.00 -5.20
CA PHE A 96 6.91 -20.11 -5.32
C PHE A 96 7.37 -18.67 -5.56
N TYR A 97 8.32 -18.18 -4.75
CA TYR A 97 8.82 -16.80 -4.80
C TYR A 97 9.93 -16.64 -5.84
N THR A 98 9.54 -16.48 -7.10
CA THR A 98 10.45 -16.58 -8.25
C THR A 98 10.72 -15.26 -8.96
N PHE A 99 9.93 -14.22 -8.69
CA PHE A 99 10.02 -12.93 -9.38
C PHE A 99 10.51 -11.83 -8.44
N ALA A 100 11.67 -11.27 -8.76
CA ALA A 100 12.12 -10.00 -8.22
C ALA A 100 11.36 -8.87 -8.95
N VAL A 101 10.69 -8.00 -8.20
CA VAL A 101 9.94 -6.87 -8.77
C VAL A 101 10.48 -5.58 -8.16
N ASP A 102 10.91 -4.67 -9.02
CA ASP A 102 11.50 -3.39 -8.62
C ASP A 102 10.58 -2.26 -9.11
N ILE A 103 9.92 -1.59 -8.16
CA ILE A 103 9.00 -0.48 -8.39
C ILE A 103 9.78 0.81 -8.14
N HIS A 104 9.84 1.67 -9.15
CA HIS A 104 10.52 2.95 -9.10
C HIS A 104 9.55 4.05 -9.50
N TYR A 105 9.37 5.04 -8.63
CA TYR A 105 8.59 6.24 -8.93
C TYR A 105 9.49 7.46 -9.05
N GLY A 106 9.16 8.34 -10.00
CA GLY A 106 9.93 9.54 -10.33
C GLY A 106 10.14 10.56 -9.20
N PHE A 107 9.49 10.35 -8.06
CA PHE A 107 9.63 11.16 -6.86
C PHE A 107 10.54 10.54 -5.79
N GLY A 108 11.37 9.58 -6.17
CA GLY A 108 12.36 8.95 -5.28
C GLY A 108 11.75 7.93 -4.31
N PHE A 109 10.58 7.38 -4.66
CA PHE A 109 10.03 6.22 -3.98
C PHE A 109 10.44 4.96 -4.73
N ASP A 110 11.12 4.07 -4.02
CA ASP A 110 11.54 2.77 -4.53
C ASP A 110 11.00 1.66 -3.63
N LEU A 111 10.42 0.61 -4.20
CA LEU A 111 9.99 -0.58 -3.47
C LEU A 111 10.41 -1.84 -4.20
N HIS A 112 11.21 -2.66 -3.51
CA HIS A 112 11.72 -3.92 -4.03
C HIS A 112 10.96 -5.08 -3.41
N LEU A 113 10.21 -5.80 -4.25
CA LEU A 113 9.40 -6.93 -3.86
C LEU A 113 10.00 -8.25 -4.35
N LEU A 114 9.62 -9.33 -3.68
CA LEU A 114 9.79 -10.71 -4.11
C LEU A 114 8.40 -11.34 -4.18
N LEU A 115 7.92 -11.51 -5.41
CA LEU A 115 6.57 -12.00 -5.69
C LEU A 115 6.56 -13.49 -6.02
N THR A 116 5.44 -14.12 -5.67
CA THR A 116 5.10 -15.46 -6.16
C THR A 116 4.85 -15.46 -7.67
N LYS A 117 4.89 -16.64 -8.29
CA LYS A 117 4.47 -16.82 -9.70
C LYS A 117 3.06 -16.27 -9.94
N ASN A 118 2.15 -16.48 -8.98
CA ASN A 118 0.76 -16.06 -9.09
C ASN A 118 0.61 -14.54 -9.06
N GLU A 119 1.27 -13.87 -8.13
CA GLU A 119 1.24 -12.41 -8.05
C GLU A 119 1.88 -11.75 -9.28
N ALA A 120 3.03 -12.27 -9.73
CA ALA A 120 3.71 -11.77 -10.92
C ALA A 120 2.82 -11.90 -12.17
N PHE A 121 2.14 -13.03 -12.35
CA PHE A 121 1.18 -13.19 -13.44
C PHE A 121 0.02 -12.22 -13.36
N ARG A 122 -0.57 -12.05 -12.18
CA ARG A 122 -1.66 -11.09 -11.96
C ARG A 122 -1.20 -9.67 -12.29
N ALA A 123 0.04 -9.29 -11.99
CA ALA A 123 0.60 -7.99 -12.37
C ALA A 123 0.84 -7.87 -13.89
N MET A 124 1.56 -8.81 -14.50
CA MET A 124 1.97 -8.75 -15.91
C MET A 124 0.83 -8.90 -16.92
N THR A 125 -0.32 -9.44 -16.51
CA THR A 125 -1.48 -9.61 -17.40
C THR A 125 -2.32 -8.34 -17.52
N VAL A 126 -2.18 -7.40 -16.59
CA VAL A 126 -2.99 -6.18 -16.53
C VAL A 126 -2.72 -5.22 -17.69
N PRO A 127 -1.46 -4.90 -18.06
CA PRO A 127 -1.18 -4.05 -19.22
C PRO A 127 -1.80 -4.58 -20.52
N LYS A 128 -2.01 -5.91 -20.62
CA LYS A 128 -2.59 -6.55 -21.81
C LYS A 128 -4.10 -6.28 -21.96
N LEU A 129 -4.77 -5.77 -20.91
CA LEU A 129 -6.15 -5.28 -20.97
C LEU A 129 -6.27 -3.91 -21.67
N GLN A 130 -5.16 -3.30 -22.09
CA GLN A 130 -5.16 -1.98 -22.76
C GLN A 130 -5.65 -2.01 -24.22
N VAL A 131 -6.00 -3.18 -24.76
CA VAL A 131 -6.53 -3.31 -26.12
C VAL A 131 -8.05 -3.18 -26.11
N ASP A 132 -8.53 -1.95 -26.29
CA ASP A 132 -9.53 -1.63 -27.31
C ASP A 132 -9.70 -0.11 -27.35
N THR A 133 -8.98 0.48 -28.31
CA THR A 133 -9.38 1.73 -28.93
C THR A 133 -10.43 1.34 -29.94
N ILE A 134 -11.54 2.08 -30.03
CA ILE A 134 -12.71 1.86 -30.91
C ILE A 134 -13.88 1.16 -30.19
N HIS A 135 -14.73 1.98 -29.59
CA HIS A 135 -16.10 2.17 -30.07
C HIS A 135 -16.70 3.34 -29.28
N GLY A 136 -16.81 4.50 -29.93
CA GLY A 136 -17.66 5.58 -29.44
C GLY A 136 -19.08 5.06 -29.41
N LEU A 137 -19.53 4.62 -28.24
CA LEU A 137 -20.95 4.37 -28.00
C LEU A 137 -21.63 5.73 -28.12
N ASP A 138 -22.44 5.85 -29.17
CA ASP A 138 -23.24 7.03 -29.54
C ASP A 138 -24.40 7.22 -28.54
N SER A 139 -24.07 7.23 -27.24
CA SER A 139 -25.02 7.39 -26.15
C SER A 139 -25.38 8.87 -26.04
N MET A 140 -26.68 9.15 -25.97
CA MET A 140 -27.19 10.50 -25.72
C MET A 140 -26.64 11.10 -24.41
N PHE A 141 -26.24 10.25 -23.46
CA PHE A 141 -25.61 10.70 -22.22
C PHE A 141 -24.32 11.50 -22.46
N PHE A 142 -23.47 11.06 -23.39
CA PHE A 142 -22.20 11.76 -23.69
C PHE A 142 -22.38 13.01 -24.57
N LYS A 143 -23.61 13.26 -25.06
CA LYS A 143 -23.97 14.52 -25.73
C LYS A 143 -24.28 15.64 -24.73
N LEU A 144 -24.49 15.31 -23.45
CA LEU A 144 -24.63 16.31 -22.38
C LEU A 144 -23.30 17.03 -22.15
N PRO A 145 -23.27 18.33 -21.82
CA PRO A 145 -22.06 19.01 -21.35
C PRO A 145 -21.42 18.31 -20.15
N LYS A 146 -20.08 18.38 -20.05
CA LYS A 146 -19.33 17.69 -19.00
C LYS A 146 -19.80 18.10 -17.60
N GLU A 147 -20.14 19.37 -17.41
CA GLU A 147 -20.61 19.91 -16.14
C GLU A 147 -21.92 19.26 -15.66
N LEU A 148 -22.80 18.88 -16.60
CA LEU A 148 -24.02 18.13 -16.26
C LEU A 148 -23.70 16.67 -15.96
N ARG A 149 -22.78 16.05 -16.71
CA ARG A 149 -22.35 14.68 -16.45
C ARG A 149 -21.67 14.56 -15.08
N ASP A 150 -20.79 15.49 -14.73
CA ASP A 150 -20.13 15.56 -13.42
C ASP A 150 -21.13 15.65 -12.27
N LYS A 151 -22.21 16.44 -12.43
CA LYS A 151 -23.30 16.48 -11.46
C LYS A 151 -24.03 15.14 -11.34
N ILE A 152 -24.31 14.49 -12.47
CA ILE A 152 -24.95 13.16 -12.48
C ILE A 152 -24.05 12.13 -11.79
N TYR A 153 -22.75 12.15 -12.08
CA TYR A 153 -21.76 11.30 -11.41
C TYR A 153 -21.74 11.54 -9.91
N ALA A 154 -21.70 12.80 -9.48
CA ALA A 154 -21.70 13.16 -8.06
C ALA A 154 -22.97 12.68 -7.33
N PHE A 155 -24.13 12.63 -7.99
CA PHE A 155 -25.35 12.04 -7.43
C PHE A 155 -25.31 10.51 -7.41
N ALA A 156 -24.68 9.88 -8.40
CA ALA A 156 -24.62 8.42 -8.54
C ALA A 156 -23.48 7.77 -7.75
N LEU A 157 -22.52 8.57 -7.28
CA LEU A 157 -21.44 8.18 -6.39
C LEU A 157 -21.76 8.74 -5.00
N PRO A 158 -22.38 7.94 -4.11
CA PRO A 158 -22.57 8.36 -2.73
C PRO A 158 -21.21 8.47 -2.04
N ALA A 159 -21.14 9.35 -1.04
CA ALA A 159 -20.04 9.32 -0.09
C ALA A 159 -20.03 7.97 0.62
N GLY A 160 -18.84 7.41 0.84
CA GLY A 160 -18.70 6.08 1.41
C GLY A 160 -17.38 5.91 2.13
N GLU A 161 -17.32 4.84 2.89
CA GLU A 161 -16.12 4.41 3.60
C GLU A 161 -15.55 3.20 2.88
N TRP A 162 -14.23 3.12 2.83
CA TRP A 162 -13.51 1.98 2.27
C TRP A 162 -12.48 1.49 3.28
N GLN A 163 -12.40 0.18 3.45
CA GLN A 163 -11.44 -0.50 4.31
C GLN A 163 -11.03 -1.84 3.69
N ILE A 164 -9.91 -2.39 4.12
CA ILE A 164 -9.48 -3.73 3.73
C ILE A 164 -10.21 -4.75 4.61
N GLU A 165 -11.20 -5.45 4.06
CA GLU A 165 -11.94 -6.48 4.80
C GLU A 165 -11.13 -7.78 4.99
N ASP A 166 -10.32 -8.12 4.00
CA ASP A 166 -9.49 -9.33 3.97
C ASP A 166 -8.14 -8.99 3.32
N VAL A 167 -7.09 -8.97 4.14
CA VAL A 167 -5.72 -8.61 3.73
C VAL A 167 -5.14 -9.63 2.74
N ASP A 168 -5.41 -10.92 2.91
CA ASP A 168 -4.92 -11.97 2.01
C ASP A 168 -5.53 -11.81 0.62
N SER A 169 -6.86 -11.63 0.57
CA SER A 169 -7.59 -11.38 -0.67
C SER A 169 -7.16 -10.07 -1.34
N PHE A 170 -6.95 -9.01 -0.56
CA PHE A 170 -6.46 -7.73 -1.07
C PHE A 170 -5.07 -7.86 -1.71
N ASN A 171 -4.13 -8.53 -1.03
CA ASN A 171 -2.77 -8.73 -1.52
C ASN A 171 -2.76 -9.50 -2.85
N GLU A 172 -3.50 -10.62 -2.89
CA GLU A 172 -3.54 -11.49 -4.07
C GLU A 172 -4.26 -10.86 -5.25
N LEU A 173 -5.40 -10.19 -5.02
CA LEU A 173 -6.28 -9.76 -6.10
C LEU A 173 -6.12 -8.31 -6.50
N ILE A 174 -5.89 -7.41 -5.54
CA ILE A 174 -5.90 -5.96 -5.75
C ILE A 174 -4.48 -5.44 -5.83
N PHE A 175 -3.64 -5.72 -4.82
CA PHE A 175 -2.28 -5.21 -4.78
C PHE A 175 -1.44 -5.74 -5.95
N ALA A 176 -1.40 -7.07 -6.15
CA ALA A 176 -0.65 -7.67 -7.26
C ALA A 176 -1.06 -7.12 -8.63
N LYS A 177 -2.36 -6.92 -8.87
CA LYS A 177 -2.86 -6.35 -10.14
C LYS A 177 -2.56 -4.85 -10.25
N GLY A 178 -2.65 -4.12 -9.14
CA GLY A 178 -2.35 -2.70 -9.07
C GLY A 178 -0.88 -2.38 -9.37
N ILE A 179 0.06 -3.26 -8.98
CA ILE A 179 1.45 -3.17 -9.43
C ILE A 179 1.55 -3.18 -10.97
N GLY A 180 0.67 -3.94 -11.63
CA GLY A 180 0.56 -4.01 -13.09
C GLY A 180 -0.16 -2.82 -13.75
N ASP A 181 -0.75 -1.91 -12.97
CA ASP A 181 -1.48 -0.74 -13.44
C ASP A 181 -1.04 0.51 -12.66
N PRO A 182 0.11 1.11 -13.01
CA PRO A 182 0.60 2.32 -12.35
C PRO A 182 -0.39 3.50 -12.42
N SER A 183 -1.33 3.49 -13.38
CA SER A 183 -2.38 4.50 -13.47
C SER A 183 -3.52 4.31 -12.46
N GLY A 184 -3.73 3.06 -12.01
CA GLY A 184 -4.87 2.66 -11.17
C GLY A 184 -6.23 2.76 -11.86
N PHE A 185 -6.25 2.84 -13.20
CA PHE A 185 -7.48 2.94 -13.97
C PHE A 185 -8.31 1.65 -13.88
N TYR A 186 -7.71 0.47 -13.97
CA TYR A 186 -8.39 -0.82 -14.13
C TYR A 186 -8.83 -1.46 -12.81
N PHE A 187 -8.12 -1.18 -11.72
CA PHE A 187 -8.37 -1.80 -10.42
C PHE A 187 -8.69 -0.73 -9.39
N SER A 188 -9.95 -0.26 -9.41
CA SER A 188 -10.42 0.64 -8.36
C SER A 188 -10.89 -0.17 -7.14
N PRO A 189 -10.48 0.18 -5.92
CA PRO A 189 -11.01 -0.38 -4.68
C PRO A 189 -12.51 -0.09 -4.52
N SER A 190 -13.04 0.92 -5.22
CA SER A 190 -14.46 1.27 -5.17
C SER A 190 -15.34 0.28 -5.95
N SER A 191 -16.31 -0.34 -5.27
CA SER A 191 -17.29 -1.26 -5.86
C SER A 191 -18.41 -0.57 -6.66
N HIS A 192 -18.34 0.75 -6.84
CA HIS A 192 -19.36 1.53 -7.54
C HIS A 192 -19.65 0.98 -8.93
N ALA A 193 -20.89 0.52 -9.12
CA ALA A 193 -21.37 -0.07 -10.38
C ALA A 193 -21.13 0.84 -11.59
N MET A 194 -21.17 2.16 -11.36
CA MET A 194 -20.99 3.16 -12.41
C MET A 194 -19.61 3.12 -13.07
N LEU A 195 -18.56 2.73 -12.34
CA LEU A 195 -17.19 2.58 -12.88
C LEU A 195 -17.01 1.32 -13.73
N ARG A 196 -18.02 0.44 -13.76
CA ARG A 196 -18.04 -0.81 -14.54
C ARG A 196 -18.88 -0.70 -15.82
N VAL A 197 -19.59 0.41 -16.02
CA VAL A 197 -20.52 0.57 -17.16
C VAL A 197 -19.76 0.63 -18.49
N ASN A 198 -18.82 1.58 -18.62
CA ASN A 198 -17.95 1.70 -19.79
C ASN A 198 -16.69 2.53 -19.47
N ARG A 199 -15.71 2.46 -20.37
CA ARG A 199 -14.41 3.14 -20.24
C ARG A 199 -14.52 4.66 -20.09
N GLN A 200 -15.43 5.31 -20.83
CA GLN A 200 -15.57 6.77 -20.77
C GLN A 200 -16.17 7.23 -19.44
N MET A 201 -17.24 6.59 -18.95
CA MET A 201 -17.81 6.90 -17.64
C MET A 201 -16.79 6.66 -16.53
N ARG A 202 -16.00 5.60 -16.65
CA ARG A 202 -14.91 5.35 -15.71
C ARG A 202 -13.88 6.47 -15.73
N GLN A 203 -13.41 6.87 -16.92
CA GLN A 203 -12.45 7.97 -17.06
C GLN A 203 -12.94 9.28 -16.45
N GLU A 204 -14.22 9.60 -16.60
CA GLU A 204 -14.79 10.85 -16.09
C GLU A 204 -15.12 10.76 -14.58
N ALA A 205 -15.57 9.61 -14.09
CA ALA A 205 -16.09 9.46 -12.74
C ALA A 205 -15.11 8.88 -11.72
N LEU A 206 -14.03 8.21 -12.13
CA LEU A 206 -13.08 7.55 -11.23
C LEU A 206 -12.44 8.55 -10.25
N CYS A 207 -12.01 9.71 -10.76
CA CYS A 207 -11.49 10.79 -9.93
C CYS A 207 -12.52 11.27 -8.90
N LEU A 208 -13.80 11.35 -9.26
CA LEU A 208 -14.86 11.75 -8.33
C LEU A 208 -15.11 10.70 -7.25
N ALA A 209 -15.05 9.42 -7.61
CA ALA A 209 -15.24 8.32 -6.67
C ALA A 209 -14.18 8.35 -5.55
N TYR A 210 -12.90 8.53 -5.88
CA TYR A 210 -11.84 8.66 -4.88
C TYR A 210 -12.03 9.86 -3.94
N ARG A 211 -12.56 10.98 -4.46
CA ARG A 211 -12.77 12.21 -3.67
C ARG A 211 -13.90 12.10 -2.66
N GLN A 212 -14.85 11.21 -2.89
CA GLN A 212 -16.01 11.01 -2.04
C GLN A 212 -15.82 9.88 -1.02
N MET A 213 -14.68 9.19 -1.06
CA MET A 213 -14.36 8.10 -0.16
C MET A 213 -13.52 8.58 1.03
N VAL A 214 -13.82 8.01 2.20
CA VAL A 214 -12.93 8.00 3.35
C VAL A 214 -12.25 6.63 3.39
N PHE A 215 -10.93 6.63 3.33
CA PHE A 215 -10.13 5.40 3.39
C PHE A 215 -9.71 5.14 4.83
N HIS A 216 -10.13 4.00 5.38
CA HIS A 216 -9.72 3.54 6.71
C HIS A 216 -8.70 2.42 6.55
N LEU A 217 -7.53 2.61 7.17
CA LEU A 217 -6.40 1.71 7.06
C LEU A 217 -5.89 1.32 8.44
N ASP A 218 -5.71 0.01 8.62
CA ASP A 218 -5.32 -0.56 9.90
C ASP A 218 -3.86 -0.30 10.23
N ASP A 219 -2.98 -0.12 9.24
CA ASP A 219 -1.57 0.16 9.45
C ASP A 219 -0.86 0.83 8.25
N MET A 220 0.42 1.18 8.43
CA MET A 220 1.27 1.75 7.38
C MET A 220 1.49 0.81 6.19
N ASP A 221 1.43 -0.49 6.41
CA ASP A 221 1.69 -1.49 5.37
C ASP A 221 0.49 -1.48 4.39
N ASP A 222 -0.73 -1.40 4.92
CA ASP A 222 -1.97 -1.23 4.18
C ASP A 222 -2.01 0.08 3.38
N LEU A 223 -1.51 1.19 3.94
CA LEU A 223 -1.36 2.44 3.19
C LEU A 223 -0.45 2.26 1.98
N ILE A 224 0.74 1.70 2.16
CA ILE A 224 1.70 1.52 1.06
C ILE A 224 1.08 0.66 -0.03
N LYS A 225 0.45 -0.47 0.35
CA LYS A 225 -0.19 -1.37 -0.59
C LYS A 225 -1.34 -0.68 -1.34
N LEU A 226 -2.20 0.05 -0.63
CA LEU A 226 -3.30 0.80 -1.24
C LEU A 226 -2.80 1.86 -2.21
N LEU A 227 -1.88 2.74 -1.79
CA LEU A 227 -1.42 3.88 -2.59
C LEU A 227 -0.64 3.46 -3.85
N ILE A 228 0.01 2.28 -3.82
CA ILE A 228 0.55 1.66 -5.03
C ILE A 228 -0.60 1.13 -5.90
N ALA A 229 -1.55 0.40 -5.32
CA ALA A 229 -2.59 -0.28 -6.08
C ALA A 229 -3.57 0.65 -6.81
N ILE A 230 -3.85 1.84 -6.24
CA ILE A 230 -4.75 2.83 -6.84
C ILE A 230 -4.08 3.75 -7.86
N GLY A 231 -2.77 3.60 -8.08
CA GLY A 231 -2.01 4.35 -9.06
C GLY A 231 -2.03 5.88 -8.91
N ASP A 232 -1.55 6.58 -9.94
CA ASP A 232 -1.50 8.05 -9.96
C ASP A 232 -2.90 8.68 -9.86
N ILE A 233 -3.92 8.11 -10.52
CA ILE A 233 -5.30 8.60 -10.48
C ILE A 233 -5.82 8.59 -9.05
N GLY A 234 -5.62 7.50 -8.30
CA GLY A 234 -6.05 7.41 -6.91
C GLY A 234 -5.28 8.38 -6.02
N ARG A 235 -3.94 8.33 -6.08
CA ARG A 235 -3.07 9.20 -5.26
C ARG A 235 -3.38 10.68 -5.45
N ASP A 236 -3.63 11.12 -6.68
CA ASP A 236 -3.95 12.52 -6.98
C ASP A 236 -5.37 12.92 -6.55
N ASN A 237 -6.26 11.99 -6.16
CA ASN A 237 -7.67 12.27 -5.92
C ASN A 237 -8.22 11.88 -4.53
N ILE A 238 -7.47 11.17 -3.70
CA ILE A 238 -7.86 10.96 -2.29
C ILE A 238 -7.97 12.32 -1.57
N GLU A 239 -9.11 12.56 -0.91
CA GLU A 239 -9.32 13.76 -0.09
C GLU A 239 -9.33 13.46 1.43
N SER A 240 -9.67 12.23 1.84
CA SER A 240 -9.86 11.84 3.23
C SER A 240 -9.24 10.47 3.52
N LEU A 241 -8.41 10.40 4.55
CA LEU A 241 -7.67 9.20 4.95
C LEU A 241 -7.65 9.08 6.48
N GLU A 242 -7.85 7.87 6.99
CA GLU A 242 -7.64 7.49 8.37
C GLU A 242 -6.63 6.34 8.43
N LEU A 243 -5.63 6.46 9.29
CA LEU A 243 -4.48 5.55 9.32
C LEU A 243 -4.02 5.33 10.76
N ALA A 244 -3.81 4.08 11.16
CA ALA A 244 -3.06 3.81 12.37
C ALA A 244 -1.55 3.96 12.14
N TRP A 245 -0.90 4.72 13.01
CA TRP A 245 0.52 5.05 12.93
C TRP A 245 1.39 3.94 13.56
N HIS A 246 1.24 2.73 13.04
CA HIS A 246 2.09 1.58 13.33
C HIS A 246 2.31 0.75 12.05
N SER A 247 3.30 -0.15 12.07
CA SER A 247 3.49 -1.16 11.03
C SER A 247 3.20 -2.53 11.64
N GLY A 248 2.24 -3.28 11.06
CA GLY A 248 1.94 -4.65 11.49
C GLY A 248 3.17 -5.55 11.43
N THR A 249 4.04 -5.31 10.44
CA THR A 249 5.33 -5.99 10.32
C THR A 249 6.28 -5.68 11.49
N ASP A 250 6.39 -4.42 11.92
CA ASP A 250 7.23 -4.06 13.06
C ASP A 250 6.77 -4.75 14.35
N LEU A 251 5.46 -4.76 14.60
CA LEU A 251 4.87 -5.46 15.74
C LEU A 251 5.20 -6.95 15.71
N GLN A 252 5.11 -7.59 14.54
CA GLN A 252 5.43 -9.00 14.39
C GLN A 252 6.92 -9.29 14.61
N CYS A 253 7.82 -8.43 14.13
CA CYS A 253 9.26 -8.55 14.36
C CYS A 253 9.60 -8.43 15.86
N GLN A 254 9.02 -7.44 16.55
CA GLN A 254 9.22 -7.26 17.99
C GLN A 254 8.73 -8.46 18.81
N TRP A 255 7.65 -9.13 18.39
CA TRP A 255 7.16 -10.34 19.08
C TRP A 255 8.01 -11.59 18.81
N ALA A 256 8.68 -11.67 17.66
CA ALA A 256 9.58 -12.77 17.32
C ALA A 256 10.87 -12.73 18.14
N GLU A 257 11.37 -11.53 18.44
CA GLU A 257 12.49 -11.29 19.35
C GLU A 257 11.99 -11.37 20.80
N ALA A 258 11.82 -12.59 21.31
CA ALA A 258 11.29 -12.89 22.66
C ALA A 258 11.53 -11.76 23.68
N PRO A 259 10.49 -11.01 24.09
CA PRO A 259 10.69 -9.81 24.88
C PRO A 259 11.33 -10.20 26.22
N GLY A 260 12.44 -9.55 26.56
CA GLY A 260 13.02 -9.66 27.89
C GLY A 260 12.01 -9.23 28.96
N PRO A 261 12.25 -9.51 30.25
CA PRO A 261 11.30 -9.24 31.34
C PRO A 261 10.90 -7.74 31.50
N ASN A 262 11.59 -6.81 30.82
CA ASN A 262 11.28 -5.38 30.75
C ASN A 262 11.05 -4.88 29.29
N GLY A 263 10.77 -5.78 28.35
CA GLY A 263 10.98 -5.59 26.90
C GLY A 263 9.78 -5.17 26.06
N HIS A 264 8.79 -4.49 26.63
CA HIS A 264 7.86 -3.69 25.82
C HIS A 264 8.36 -2.25 25.83
N SER A 265 9.50 -2.00 25.20
CA SER A 265 9.89 -0.62 24.92
C SER A 265 8.87 -0.08 23.93
N LEU A 266 7.94 0.74 24.42
CA LEU A 266 7.02 1.55 23.64
C LEU A 266 7.86 2.38 22.68
N THR A 267 8.04 1.86 21.47
CA THR A 267 8.91 2.43 20.45
C THR A 267 8.05 2.77 19.26
N LEU A 268 8.32 3.93 18.68
CA LEU A 268 7.71 4.33 17.42
C LEU A 268 8.10 3.33 16.33
N PRO A 269 7.22 3.12 15.33
CA PRO A 269 7.56 2.29 14.18
C PRO A 269 8.80 2.84 13.48
N THR A 270 9.62 1.94 12.95
CA THR A 270 10.84 2.29 12.22
C THR A 270 10.80 1.77 10.79
N LEU A 271 10.13 0.64 10.57
CA LEU A 271 9.92 0.10 9.24
C LEU A 271 8.80 0.87 8.54
N HIS A 272 8.96 1.03 7.23
CA HIS A 272 7.95 1.61 6.33
C HIS A 272 7.59 3.08 6.55
N VAL A 273 8.00 3.72 7.65
CA VAL A 273 7.67 5.13 7.95
C VAL A 273 8.09 6.07 6.81
N ALA A 274 9.33 5.98 6.34
CA ALA A 274 9.81 6.82 5.24
C ALA A 274 9.01 6.60 3.94
N LYS A 275 8.66 5.34 3.64
CA LYS A 275 7.87 4.96 2.46
C LYS A 275 6.43 5.50 2.55
N CYS A 276 5.82 5.36 3.72
CA CYS A 276 4.51 5.89 4.07
C CYS A 276 4.47 7.41 3.87
N VAL A 277 5.40 8.15 4.49
CA VAL A 277 5.47 9.61 4.35
C VAL A 277 5.71 10.05 2.91
N GLN A 278 6.62 9.39 2.17
CA GLN A 278 6.87 9.70 0.76
C GLN A 278 5.60 9.58 -0.10
N LEU A 279 4.80 8.53 0.10
CA LEU A 279 3.54 8.35 -0.62
C LEU A 279 2.49 9.37 -0.19
N LEU A 280 2.35 9.66 1.11
CA LEU A 280 1.41 10.68 1.60
C LEU A 280 1.73 12.08 1.05
N LYS A 281 3.02 12.45 0.93
CA LYS A 281 3.47 13.70 0.30
C LYS A 281 2.99 13.83 -1.16
N HIS A 282 2.69 12.71 -1.81
CA HIS A 282 2.18 12.69 -3.20
C HIS A 282 0.65 12.66 -3.30
N CYS A 283 -0.07 12.61 -2.17
CA CYS A 283 -1.52 12.76 -2.14
C CYS A 283 -1.93 14.24 -2.19
N LYS A 284 -1.76 14.90 -3.35
CA LYS A 284 -1.89 16.35 -3.54
C LYS A 284 -3.25 16.94 -3.15
N ARG A 285 -4.30 16.13 -3.09
CA ARG A 285 -5.67 16.54 -2.76
C ARG A 285 -6.10 16.11 -1.37
N LEU A 286 -5.23 15.48 -0.58
CA LEU A 286 -5.50 15.07 0.79
C LEU A 286 -5.80 16.31 1.64
N ARG A 287 -7.01 16.40 2.15
CA ARG A 287 -7.52 17.52 2.95
C ARG A 287 -7.77 17.14 4.39
N TYR A 288 -8.10 15.87 4.63
CA TYR A 288 -8.39 15.35 5.94
C TYR A 288 -7.54 14.10 6.19
N LEU A 289 -6.78 14.14 7.28
CA LEU A 289 -5.97 13.02 7.75
C LEU A 289 -6.31 12.75 9.21
N ARG A 290 -6.76 11.54 9.53
CA ARG A 290 -6.84 11.06 10.91
C ARG A 290 -5.73 10.07 11.18
N LEU A 291 -5.03 10.26 12.29
CA LEU A 291 -3.97 9.37 12.74
C LEU A 291 -4.37 8.72 14.05
N TYR A 292 -4.26 7.39 14.12
CA TYR A 292 -4.45 6.63 15.34
C TYR A 292 -3.08 6.25 15.93
N PHE A 293 -2.89 6.50 17.22
CA PHE A 293 -1.70 6.10 17.95
C PHE A 293 -2.10 5.24 19.15
N GLU A 294 -1.25 4.29 19.53
CA GLU A 294 -1.45 3.57 20.79
C GLU A 294 -1.26 4.51 21.98
N SER A 295 -2.26 4.55 22.87
CA SER A 295 -2.27 5.44 24.04
C SER A 295 -1.04 5.26 24.92
N ASP A 296 -0.58 4.01 25.06
CA ASP A 296 0.58 3.67 25.88
C ASP A 296 1.86 4.32 25.34
N ILE A 297 2.01 4.41 24.01
CA ILE A 297 3.17 5.08 23.40
C ILE A 297 3.11 6.58 23.76
N ILE A 298 1.95 7.22 23.50
CA ILE A 298 1.75 8.67 23.73
C ILE A 298 1.96 9.07 25.19
N LEU A 299 1.50 8.25 26.13
CA LEU A 299 1.66 8.51 27.57
C LEU A 299 3.05 8.13 28.09
N GLY A 300 3.73 7.18 27.43
CA GLY A 300 5.01 6.64 27.87
C GLY A 300 6.25 7.42 27.41
N MET A 301 6.14 8.25 26.37
CA MET A 301 7.26 8.99 25.79
C MET A 301 7.18 10.51 26.07
N SER A 302 8.34 11.13 26.32
CA SER A 302 8.40 12.59 26.49
C SER A 302 8.16 13.33 25.15
N PRO A 303 7.57 14.53 25.14
CA PRO A 303 7.36 15.32 23.92
C PRO A 303 8.66 15.60 23.13
N GLY A 304 9.79 15.75 23.82
CA GLY A 304 11.11 15.93 23.19
C GLY A 304 11.60 14.69 22.44
N ALA A 305 11.21 13.49 22.89
CA ALA A 305 11.55 12.25 22.20
C ALA A 305 10.78 12.12 20.88
N TYR A 306 9.50 12.51 20.86
CA TYR A 306 8.70 12.57 19.64
C TYR A 306 9.25 13.55 18.61
N LYS A 307 9.61 14.75 19.05
CA LYS A 307 10.16 15.80 18.18
C LYS A 307 11.55 15.47 17.64
N ALA A 308 12.25 14.52 18.25
CA ALA A 308 13.53 14.03 17.78
C ALA A 308 13.41 12.78 16.90
N ASP A 309 12.23 12.16 16.82
CA ASP A 309 12.00 10.98 16.01
C ASP A 309 11.98 11.36 14.52
N PRO A 310 12.87 10.79 13.68
CA PRO A 310 12.92 11.14 12.26
C PRO A 310 11.62 10.87 11.51
N GLY A 311 10.89 9.83 11.90
CA GLY A 311 9.63 9.44 11.28
C GLY A 311 8.51 10.45 11.53
N ILE A 312 8.39 10.89 12.79
CA ILE A 312 7.45 11.93 13.21
C ILE A 312 7.83 13.30 12.61
N CYS A 313 9.13 13.64 12.58
CA CYS A 313 9.59 14.86 11.91
C CYS A 313 9.19 14.85 10.43
N GLU A 314 9.43 13.75 9.71
CA GLU A 314 9.05 13.62 8.31
C GLU A 314 7.53 13.66 8.12
N LEU A 315 6.75 13.02 8.99
CA LEU A 315 5.29 13.10 8.99
C LEU A 315 4.81 14.56 9.18
N SER A 316 5.39 15.29 10.14
CA SER A 316 5.06 16.70 10.39
C SER A 316 5.38 17.61 9.21
N SER A 317 6.24 17.16 8.29
CA SER A 317 6.64 17.90 7.09
C SER A 317 5.63 17.81 5.93
N ILE A 318 4.58 17.00 6.05
CA ILE A 318 3.51 16.93 5.04
C ILE A 318 2.76 18.27 5.00
N ARG A 319 2.41 18.72 3.80
CA ARG A 319 1.81 20.05 3.53
C ARG A 319 0.48 19.86 2.79
N GLY A 320 -0.41 20.85 2.87
CA GLY A 320 -1.68 20.86 2.12
C GLY A 320 -2.89 20.27 2.86
N ILE A 321 -2.69 19.68 4.05
CA ILE A 321 -3.76 19.02 4.81
C ILE A 321 -4.53 20.07 5.61
N ARG A 322 -5.83 20.20 5.37
CA ARG A 322 -6.68 21.22 6.02
C ARG A 322 -7.06 20.89 7.45
N ARG A 323 -7.18 19.60 7.76
CA ARG A 323 -7.58 19.11 9.08
C ARG A 323 -6.84 17.82 9.40
N VAL A 324 -6.21 17.80 10.56
CA VAL A 324 -5.57 16.64 11.16
C VAL A 324 -6.25 16.31 12.48
N ASP A 325 -6.75 15.09 12.59
CA ASP A 325 -7.29 14.54 13.85
C ASP A 325 -6.30 13.49 14.36
N ILE A 326 -5.98 13.51 15.66
CA ILE A 326 -5.13 12.51 16.29
C ILE A 326 -5.91 11.87 17.44
N CYS A 327 -6.12 10.56 17.35
CA CYS A 327 -6.95 9.78 18.26
C CYS A 327 -6.18 8.57 18.79
N ASP A 328 -6.68 7.98 19.88
CA ASP A 328 -6.29 6.63 20.27
C ASP A 328 -7.05 5.56 19.48
N SER A 329 -6.68 4.29 19.69
CA SER A 329 -7.36 3.12 19.10
C SER A 329 -8.85 3.01 19.47
N ASN A 330 -9.34 3.71 20.50
CA ASN A 330 -10.75 3.78 20.88
C ASN A 330 -11.47 4.98 20.26
N ASN A 331 -10.83 5.68 19.32
CA ASN A 331 -11.32 6.91 18.70
C ASN A 331 -11.55 8.05 19.70
N THR A 332 -10.84 8.04 20.83
CA THR A 332 -10.82 9.15 21.77
C THR A 332 -9.77 10.18 21.33
N PRO A 333 -10.14 11.47 21.20
CA PRO A 333 -9.18 12.50 20.83
C PRO A 333 -8.07 12.63 21.87
N LEU A 334 -6.82 12.71 21.41
CA LEU A 334 -5.63 12.83 22.27
C LEU A 334 -5.16 14.28 22.43
N GLU A 335 -6.08 15.23 22.31
CA GLU A 335 -5.84 16.68 22.28
C GLU A 335 -5.16 17.24 23.55
N HIS A 336 -5.05 16.45 24.62
CA HIS A 336 -4.43 16.89 25.89
C HIS A 336 -2.92 16.65 25.98
N SER A 337 -2.28 16.21 24.88
CA SER A 337 -0.84 15.98 24.81
C SER A 337 -0.15 17.09 24.01
N ASP A 338 0.89 17.71 24.60
CA ASP A 338 1.74 18.73 23.94
C ASP A 338 2.30 18.26 22.59
N PHE A 339 2.53 16.95 22.45
CA PHE A 339 2.97 16.34 21.19
C PHE A 339 1.89 16.42 20.11
N VAL A 340 0.64 16.11 20.48
CA VAL A 340 -0.51 16.08 19.57
C VAL A 340 -0.84 17.48 19.09
N GLU A 341 -0.86 18.47 19.99
CA GLU A 341 -1.06 19.88 19.63
C GLU A 341 0.01 20.34 18.65
N TRP A 342 1.29 20.09 18.95
CA TRP A 342 2.40 20.46 18.07
C TRP A 342 2.31 19.82 16.68
N LEU A 343 2.07 18.50 16.61
CA LEU A 343 2.03 17.79 15.32
C LEU A 343 0.87 18.30 14.45
N LYS A 344 -0.30 18.52 15.07
CA LYS A 344 -1.47 19.08 14.39
C LYS A 344 -1.19 20.49 13.86
N GLU A 345 -0.61 21.35 14.70
CA GLU A 345 -0.25 22.72 14.31
C GLU A 345 0.73 22.73 13.13
N GLU A 346 1.81 21.94 13.15
CA GLU A 346 2.81 21.89 12.06
C GLU A 346 2.19 21.47 10.71
N MET A 347 1.31 20.47 10.74
CA MET A 347 0.69 19.92 9.53
C MET A 347 -0.42 20.84 8.97
N GLU A 348 -1.18 21.52 9.83
CA GLU A 348 -2.28 22.41 9.43
C GLU A 348 -1.81 23.84 9.09
N SER A 349 -0.90 24.43 9.89
CA SER A 349 -0.41 25.82 9.75
C SER A 349 0.38 26.05 8.46
N SER A 350 0.96 24.98 7.94
CA SER A 350 1.64 24.94 6.66
C SER A 350 0.78 25.39 5.46
N ASN A 351 -0.55 25.46 5.61
CA ASN A 351 -1.46 25.98 4.58
C ASN A 351 -1.56 27.52 4.56
N GLU A 352 -1.25 28.21 5.65
CA GLU A 352 -1.39 29.66 5.74
C GLU A 352 -0.20 30.38 5.07
N ALA A 353 1.00 29.84 5.20
CA ALA A 353 2.22 30.40 4.60
C ALA A 353 2.22 30.39 3.05
N GLU A 354 1.45 29.50 2.40
CA GLU A 354 1.28 29.52 0.93
C GLU A 354 0.27 30.59 0.45
N LYS A 355 -0.70 30.98 1.28
CA LYS A 355 -1.62 32.07 0.94
C LYS A 355 -0.93 33.44 0.98
N ASP A 356 -0.01 33.64 1.92
CA ASP A 356 0.74 34.90 2.03
C ASP A 356 1.74 35.12 0.89
N LYS A 357 2.24 34.05 0.25
CA LYS A 357 3.10 34.16 -0.95
C LYS A 357 2.35 34.55 -2.21
N ILE A 358 1.03 34.32 -2.28
CA ILE A 358 0.19 34.72 -3.42
C ILE A 358 -0.37 36.14 -3.22
N GLY A 359 -0.36 36.66 -1.99
CA GLY A 359 -0.85 38.01 -1.63
C GLY A 359 0.10 39.18 -1.92
N PHE A 360 1.41 38.95 -2.03
CA PHE A 360 2.42 40.01 -2.21
C PHE A 360 2.91 40.17 -3.65
N GLY A 361 1.99 40.04 -4.63
CA GLY A 361 2.28 40.16 -6.05
C GLY A 361 1.43 41.20 -6.78
N LYS A 362 0.97 42.26 -6.11
CA LYS A 362 0.41 43.46 -6.76
C LYS A 362 0.72 44.72 -5.96
N GLN A 363 1.77 45.42 -6.36
CA GLN A 363 1.82 46.87 -6.34
C GLN A 363 2.24 47.36 -7.71
#